data_AF-A0T1D0-F1
#
_entry.id   AF-A0T1D0-F1
#
_cell.length_a   1.000
_cell.length_b   1.000
_cell.length_c   1.000
_cell.angle_alpha   90.00
_cell.angle_beta   90.00
_cell.angle_gamma   90.00
#
_symmetry.space_group_name_H-M   'P 1'
#
loop_
_entity.id
_entity.type
_entity.pdbx_description
1 polymer ?
#
loop_
_entity_poly.entity_id
_entity_poly.type
_entity_poly.pdbx_seq_one_letter_code
_entity_poly.pdbx_strand_id
1 'polypeptide(L)'
;VTGQLATFAPLAKVIHADIDPAEISKNRVADVPIVGDCKEVISELIGLLRPAERRPNVEEWMSYLLDLKRRYPTGYDEPADGSLSPQYVIKRIGEITGSDAYYAAGVG
;
A
#
# COMPACT_ATOMS: atom_id res chain seq x y z
N VAL A 1 -1.24 -7.72 -7.53
CA VAL A 1 -0.80 -9.11 -7.77
C VAL A 1 0.42 -9.39 -6.89
N THR A 2 0.41 -10.49 -6.14
CA THR A 2 1.46 -10.85 -5.15
C THR A 2 2.73 -11.45 -5.74
N GLY A 3 2.80 -11.62 -7.06
CA GLY A 3 3.85 -12.41 -7.70
C GLY A 3 3.77 -13.87 -7.27
N GLN A 4 4.93 -14.50 -7.02
CA GLN A 4 5.00 -15.87 -6.52
C GLN A 4 4.61 -15.94 -5.03
N LEU A 5 3.52 -16.66 -4.72
CA LEU A 5 2.94 -16.69 -3.37
C LEU A 5 3.91 -17.21 -2.30
N ALA A 6 4.72 -18.23 -2.62
CA ALA A 6 5.68 -18.82 -1.69
C ALA A 6 6.77 -17.83 -1.23
N THR A 7 7.08 -16.82 -2.04
CA THR A 7 8.10 -15.81 -1.75
C THR A 7 7.51 -14.48 -1.30
N PHE A 8 6.18 -14.33 -1.33
CA PHE A 8 5.51 -13.14 -0.82
C PHE A 8 5.58 -13.16 0.70
N ALA A 9 6.08 -12.10 1.34
CA ALA A 9 6.14 -11.91 2.80
C ALA A 9 6.43 -13.18 3.65
N PRO A 10 7.47 -13.98 3.35
CA PRO A 10 7.58 -15.37 3.84
C PRO A 10 7.76 -15.47 5.37
N LEU A 11 8.18 -14.39 6.02
CA LEU A 11 8.42 -14.32 7.47
C LEU A 11 7.35 -13.54 8.24
N ALA A 12 6.30 -13.07 7.55
CA ALA A 12 5.28 -12.23 8.17
C ALA A 12 4.19 -13.06 8.86
N LYS A 13 3.77 -12.58 10.04
CA LYS A 13 2.44 -12.87 10.59
C LYS A 13 1.38 -12.09 9.83
N VAL A 14 0.29 -12.75 9.46
CA VAL A 14 -0.73 -12.19 8.59
C VAL A 14 -2.04 -11.99 9.34
N ILE A 15 -2.44 -10.73 9.43
CA ILE A 15 -3.78 -10.33 9.83
C ILE A 15 -4.51 -9.97 8.53
N HIS A 16 -5.63 -10.63 8.25
CA HIS A 16 -6.43 -10.37 7.05
C HIS A 16 -7.85 -9.99 7.47
N ALA A 17 -8.22 -8.74 7.21
CA ALA A 17 -9.56 -8.22 7.42
C ALA A 17 -10.24 -7.99 6.07
N ASP A 18 -11.30 -8.73 5.80
CA ASP A 18 -12.11 -8.62 4.57
C ASP A 18 -13.60 -8.76 4.91
N ILE A 19 -14.46 -8.09 4.17
CA ILE A 19 -15.91 -8.20 4.37
C ILE A 19 -16.46 -9.49 3.75
N ASP A 20 -15.79 -10.04 2.73
CA ASP A 20 -16.15 -11.30 2.09
C ASP A 20 -15.37 -12.47 2.73
N PRO A 21 -16.05 -13.40 3.43
CA PRO A 21 -15.42 -14.60 3.98
C PRO A 21 -14.67 -15.44 2.93
N ALA A 22 -15.08 -15.40 1.66
CA ALA A 22 -14.48 -16.20 0.61
C ALA A 22 -13.07 -15.72 0.21
N GLU A 23 -12.72 -14.47 0.48
CA GLU A 23 -11.37 -13.94 0.21
C GLU A 23 -10.39 -14.22 1.35
N ILE A 24 -10.89 -14.48 2.56
CA ILE A 24 -10.07 -14.86 3.72
C ILE A 24 -9.36 -16.18 3.44
N SER A 25 -8.04 -16.18 3.61
CA SER A 25 -7.16 -17.35 3.38
C SER A 25 -7.19 -17.95 1.97
N LYS A 26 -7.81 -17.30 0.98
CA LYS A 26 -7.93 -17.79 -0.40
C LYS A 26 -6.59 -18.02 -1.09
N ASN A 27 -5.70 -17.04 -1.02
CA ASN A 27 -4.37 -17.09 -1.66
C ASN A 27 -3.23 -17.26 -0.64
N ARG A 28 -3.45 -16.82 0.59
CA ARG A 28 -2.48 -16.91 1.69
C ARG A 28 -3.21 -17.05 3.01
N VAL A 29 -2.83 -18.07 3.79
CA VAL A 29 -3.38 -18.32 5.11
C VAL A 29 -3.16 -17.12 6.03
N ALA A 30 -4.24 -16.62 6.62
CA ALA A 30 -4.19 -15.61 7.66
C ALA A 30 -3.94 -16.28 9.02
N ASP A 31 -2.99 -15.75 9.80
CA ASP A 31 -2.83 -16.14 11.21
C ASP A 31 -3.99 -15.59 12.06
N VAL A 32 -4.50 -14.41 11.71
CA VAL A 32 -5.66 -13.77 12.34
C VAL A 32 -6.66 -13.33 11.27
N PRO A 33 -7.70 -14.15 10.98
CA PRO A 33 -8.76 -13.78 10.06
C PRO A 33 -9.81 -12.90 10.76
N ILE A 34 -10.24 -11.82 10.10
CA ILE A 34 -11.30 -10.93 10.57
C ILE A 34 -12.30 -10.76 9.42
N VAL A 35 -13.54 -11.19 9.62
CA VAL A 35 -14.62 -10.93 8.66
C VAL A 35 -15.38 -9.70 9.11
N GLY A 36 -15.33 -8.61 8.34
CA GLY A 36 -16.05 -7.38 8.69
C GLY A 36 -15.76 -6.18 7.78
N ASP A 37 -16.53 -5.13 7.99
CA ASP A 37 -16.32 -3.85 7.31
C ASP A 37 -14.99 -3.22 7.75
N CYS A 38 -14.15 -2.84 6.79
CA CYS A 38 -12.81 -2.30 7.04
C CYS A 38 -12.83 -1.04 7.92
N LYS A 39 -13.82 -0.16 7.75
CA LYS A 39 -13.95 1.06 8.55
C LYS A 39 -14.22 0.74 10.02
N GLU A 40 -15.11 -0.20 10.27
CA GLU A 40 -15.46 -0.61 11.64
C GLU A 40 -14.28 -1.34 12.30
N VAL A 41 -13.66 -2.30 11.59
CA VAL A 41 -12.48 -3.03 12.08
C VAL A 41 -11.34 -2.08 12.46
N ILE A 42 -11.00 -1.12 11.60
CA ILE A 42 -9.95 -0.14 11.90
C ILE A 42 -10.34 0.74 13.10
N SER A 43 -11.60 1.18 13.17
CA SER A 43 -12.09 2.04 14.26
C SER A 43 -12.00 1.34 15.62
N GLU A 44 -12.37 0.06 15.68
CA GLU A 44 -12.26 -0.77 16.88
C GLU A 44 -10.79 -0.98 17.27
N LEU A 45 -9.92 -1.34 16.32
CA LEU A 45 -8.49 -1.51 16.57
C LEU A 45 -7.84 -0.22 17.10
N ILE A 46 -8.17 0.95 16.54
CA ILE A 46 -7.72 2.24 17.06
C ILE A 46 -8.27 2.50 18.47
N GLY A 47 -9.53 2.13 18.73
CA GLY A 47 -10.14 2.16 20.06
C GLY A 47 -9.32 1.38 21.10
N LEU A 48 -8.87 0.18 20.73
CA LEU A 48 -8.05 -0.69 21.58
C LEU A 48 -6.60 -0.19 21.74
N LEU A 49 -6.02 0.37 20.68
CA LEU A 49 -4.62 0.83 20.67
C LEU A 49 -4.41 2.22 21.27
N ARG A 50 -5.44 3.06 21.36
CA ARG A 50 -5.35 4.40 21.96
C ARG A 50 -4.96 4.38 23.44
N PRO A 51 -5.66 3.63 24.32
CA PRO A 51 -5.32 3.57 25.75
C PRO A 51 -4.12 2.66 26.06
N ALA A 52 -3.59 1.94 25.06
CA ALA A 52 -2.45 1.06 25.27
C ALA A 52 -1.21 1.85 25.69
N GLU A 53 -0.71 1.58 26.91
CA GLU A 53 0.47 2.24 27.48
C GLU A 53 1.76 1.87 26.73
N ARG A 54 1.79 0.68 26.11
CA ARG A 54 2.96 0.15 25.42
C ARG A 54 2.71 0.14 23.91
N ARG A 55 3.47 0.95 23.18
CA ARG A 55 3.52 0.92 21.72
C ARG A 55 4.78 0.18 21.27
N PRO A 56 4.73 -0.56 20.14
CA PRO A 56 5.93 -1.11 19.55
C PRO A 56 6.85 0.04 19.12
N ASN A 57 8.12 -0.06 19.47
CA ASN A 57 9.15 0.79 18.88
C ASN A 57 9.34 0.33 17.43
N VAL A 58 9.14 1.24 16.48
CA VAL A 58 9.28 0.97 15.04
C VAL A 58 10.30 1.87 14.38
N GLU A 59 11.10 2.61 15.15
CA GLU A 59 12.00 3.64 14.62
C GLU A 59 13.05 3.06 13.66
N GLU A 60 13.66 1.93 13.97
CA GLU A 60 14.63 1.25 13.09
C GLU A 60 13.97 0.82 11.78
N TRP A 61 12.76 0.25 11.86
CA TRP A 61 12.00 -0.15 10.69
C TRP A 61 11.62 1.04 9.80
N MET A 62 11.17 2.13 10.41
CA MET A 62 10.86 3.37 9.71
C MET A 62 12.10 3.97 9.04
N SER A 63 13.25 3.95 9.71
CA SER A 63 14.53 4.40 9.14
C SER A 63 14.92 3.58 7.91
N TYR A 64 14.80 2.26 7.99
CA TYR A 64 15.05 1.35 6.86
C TYR A 64 14.14 1.65 5.66
N LEU A 65 12.83 1.83 5.89
CA LEU A 65 11.87 2.15 4.82
C LEU A 65 12.13 3.52 4.17
N LEU A 66 12.48 4.52 4.96
CA LEU A 66 12.82 5.86 4.46
C LEU A 66 14.10 5.83 3.63
N ASP A 67 15.10 5.05 4.04
CA ASP A 67 16.31 4.84 3.27
C ASP A 67 16.04 4.12 1.94
N LEU A 68 15.17 3.10 1.91
CA LEU A 68 14.73 2.47 0.67
C LEU A 68 14.07 3.46 -0.27
N LYS A 69 13.14 4.28 0.23
CA LYS A 69 12.45 5.32 -0.57
C LYS A 69 13.44 6.33 -1.17
N ARG A 70 14.51 6.66 -0.43
CA ARG A 70 15.58 7.54 -0.91
C ARG A 70 16.45 6.87 -1.97
N ARG A 71 16.82 5.60 -1.78
CA ARG A 71 17.68 4.85 -2.71
C ARG A 71 16.98 4.48 -4.01
N TYR A 72 15.66 4.24 -3.95
CA TYR A 72 14.85 3.79 -5.08
C TYR A 72 13.63 4.71 -5.28
N PRO A 73 13.84 5.99 -5.64
CA PRO A 73 12.74 6.91 -5.87
C PRO A 73 11.98 6.53 -7.14
N THR A 74 10.68 6.83 -7.16
CA THR A 74 9.90 6.77 -8.40
C THR A 74 10.37 7.89 -9.34
N GLY A 75 10.74 7.54 -10.57
CA GLY A 75 11.22 8.47 -11.58
C GLY A 75 11.02 7.92 -12.99
N TYR A 76 11.41 8.72 -13.98
CA TYR A 76 11.38 8.35 -15.38
C TYR A 76 12.46 9.14 -16.11
N ASP A 77 12.96 8.57 -17.21
CA ASP A 77 13.91 9.24 -18.10
C ASP A 77 13.16 10.10 -19.13
N GLU A 78 13.80 11.19 -19.56
CA GLU A 78 13.31 12.00 -20.67
C GLU A 78 13.64 11.32 -22.01
N PRO A 79 12.65 11.14 -22.91
CA PRO A 79 12.92 10.56 -24.22
C PRO A 79 13.94 11.38 -25.04
N ALA A 80 14.96 10.71 -25.57
CA ALA A 80 16.03 11.36 -26.32
C ALA A 80 15.59 11.92 -27.69
N ASP A 81 14.44 11.48 -28.20
CA ASP A 81 13.85 11.93 -29.47
C ASP A 81 13.02 13.22 -29.34
N GLY A 82 12.97 13.81 -28.14
CA GLY A 82 12.19 15.01 -27.85
C GLY A 82 10.69 14.76 -27.66
N SER A 83 10.25 13.50 -27.63
CA SER A 83 8.87 13.15 -27.28
C SER A 83 8.59 13.32 -25.78
N LEU A 84 7.31 13.39 -25.42
CA LEU A 84 6.91 13.50 -24.02
C LEU A 84 6.88 12.12 -23.35
N SER A 85 7.50 12.03 -22.17
CA SER A 85 7.31 10.89 -21.28
C SER A 85 5.84 10.81 -20.82
N PRO A 86 5.17 9.65 -20.89
CA PRO A 86 3.84 9.45 -20.32
C PRO A 86 3.77 9.81 -18.83
N GLN A 87 4.81 9.49 -18.07
CA GLN A 87 4.92 9.80 -16.66
C GLN A 87 4.97 11.32 -16.42
N TYR A 88 5.68 12.07 -17.27
CA TYR A 88 5.65 13.53 -17.23
C TYR A 88 4.23 14.06 -17.46
N VAL A 89 3.51 13.54 -18.47
CA VAL A 89 2.14 13.96 -18.77
C VAL A 89 1.21 13.72 -17.57
N ILE A 90 1.25 12.54 -16.96
CA ILE A 90 0.43 12.21 -15.77
C ILE A 90 0.79 13.13 -14.60
N LYS A 91 2.08 13.32 -14.33
CA LYS A 91 2.55 14.21 -13.26
C LYS A 91 2.04 15.63 -13.45
N ARG A 92 2.17 16.19 -14.67
CA ARG A 92 1.75 17.57 -14.96
C ARG A 92 0.25 17.76 -14.87
N ILE A 93 -0.55 16.80 -15.33
CA ILE A 93 -2.01 16.84 -15.15
C ILE A 93 -2.32 16.90 -13.65
N GLY A 94 -1.74 16.00 -12.85
CA GLY A 94 -2.00 15.97 -11.40
C GLY A 94 -1.61 17.24 -10.65
N GLU A 95 -0.48 17.85 -11.02
CA GLU A 95 -0.05 19.13 -10.45
C GLU A 95 -0.99 20.30 -10.80
N ILE A 96 -1.62 20.27 -11.98
CA ILE A 96 -2.53 21.33 -12.45
C ILE A 96 -3.92 21.17 -11.84
N THR A 97 -4.43 19.95 -11.76
CA THR A 97 -5.83 19.70 -11.38
C THR A 97 -6.06 19.68 -9.87
N GLY A 98 -5.02 19.45 -9.06
CA GLY A 98 -5.14 19.37 -7.60
C GLY A 98 -5.81 18.08 -7.09
N SER A 99 -6.22 18.08 -5.82
CA SER A 99 -6.69 16.89 -5.09
C SER A 99 -8.07 16.39 -5.47
N ASP A 100 -8.91 17.23 -6.08
CA ASP A 100 -10.34 16.94 -6.28
C ASP A 100 -10.63 16.35 -7.66
N ALA A 101 -9.57 16.05 -8.42
CA ALA A 101 -9.67 15.50 -9.76
C ALA A 101 -10.06 14.01 -9.75
N TYR A 102 -10.98 13.64 -10.64
CA TYR A 102 -11.31 12.25 -10.91
C TYR A 102 -10.48 11.73 -12.09
N TYR A 103 -9.84 10.58 -11.91
CA TYR A 103 -9.05 9.93 -12.95
C TYR A 103 -9.72 8.61 -13.37
N ALA A 104 -9.86 8.42 -14.68
CA ALA A 104 -10.25 7.15 -15.27
C ALA A 104 -9.15 6.71 -16.25
N ALA A 105 -8.76 5.43 -16.18
CA ALA A 105 -7.72 4.87 -17.03
C ALA A 105 -8.26 3.66 -17.81
N GLY A 106 -7.69 3.43 -18.99
CA GLY A 106 -7.85 2.17 -19.71
C GLY A 106 -6.98 1.06 -19.08
N VAL A 107 -6.55 0.09 -19.90
CA VAL A 107 -5.63 -0.97 -19.49
C VAL A 107 -4.34 -0.84 -20.30
N GLY A 108 -3.18 -0.90 -19.63
CA GLY A 108 -1.85 -0.78 -20.22
C GLY A 108 -0.75 -1.15 -19.25
#